data_AF-A0AB39PN82-F1
#
_entry.id   AF-A0AB39PN82-F1
#
_cell.length_a   1.000
_cell.length_b   1.000
_cell.length_c   1.000
_cell.angle_alpha   90.00
_cell.angle_beta   90.00
_cell.angle_gamma   90.00
#
_symmetry.space_group_name_H-M   'P 1'
#
loop_
_entity.id
_entity.type
_entity.pdbx_description
1 polymer ?
#
loop_
_entity_poly.entity_id
_entity_poly.type
_entity_poly.pdbx_seq_one_letter_code
_entity_poly.pdbx_strand_id
1 'polypeptide(L)'
;MAGLGWMYGRDLPLLSLTFARDLTARELLDRMGAIPATVAVRSREDFDEDFGDVLYNSDAYVVSAGKYGPWAWAWEHGSWRCVEDGQLVSAVSTGTAALALHANEPRVEFLYAEDRRLISGMFSLRSLRPANRIGDDPQRFDPELRALGAHLDRDDPGPLGTRGLFFRLIEGLGAGIPHADLVTDPVLSARLLVLR
;
A
#
# COMPACT_ATOMS: atom_id res chain seq x y z
N MET A 1 -0.10 12.60 14.91
CA MET A 1 0.86 12.31 13.80
C MET A 1 0.04 11.97 12.58
N ALA A 2 0.51 12.35 11.39
CA ALA A 2 -0.12 11.94 10.13
C ALA A 2 0.11 10.43 9.88
N GLY A 3 -0.78 9.79 9.12
CA GLY A 3 -0.90 8.34 9.05
C GLY A 3 0.35 7.60 8.57
N LEU A 4 1.19 8.23 7.75
CA LEU A 4 2.47 7.69 7.26
C LEU A 4 3.65 8.57 7.67
N GLY A 5 3.43 9.55 8.55
CA GLY A 5 4.38 10.60 8.92
C GLY A 5 5.71 10.09 9.47
N TRP A 6 5.72 8.91 10.08
CA TRP A 6 6.93 8.29 10.63
C TRP A 6 7.84 7.65 9.57
N MET A 7 7.33 7.42 8.35
CA MET A 7 8.07 6.81 7.24
C MET A 7 8.96 7.81 6.50
N TYR A 8 8.70 9.11 6.63
CA TYR A 8 9.48 10.13 5.93
C TYR A 8 10.95 10.14 6.36
N GLY A 9 11.84 10.11 5.36
CA GLY A 9 13.29 10.11 5.59
C GLY A 9 13.84 8.81 6.19
N ARG A 10 13.00 7.77 6.36
CA ARG A 10 13.45 6.44 6.77
C ARG A 10 13.97 5.66 5.57
N ASP A 11 14.97 4.84 5.84
CA ASP A 11 15.42 3.82 4.89
C ASP A 11 14.46 2.63 4.95
N LEU A 12 13.55 2.61 3.99
CA LEU A 12 12.58 1.53 3.76
C LEU A 12 12.84 1.04 2.32
N PRO A 13 13.75 0.07 2.13
CA PRO A 13 14.23 -0.31 0.81
C PRO A 13 13.14 -0.97 -0.05
N LEU A 14 12.15 -1.57 0.60
CA LEU A 14 10.95 -2.10 -0.02
C LEU A 14 9.74 -1.75 0.84
N LEU A 15 8.74 -1.14 0.22
CA LEU A 15 7.47 -0.80 0.84
C LEU A 15 6.34 -1.23 -0.10
N SER A 16 5.48 -2.14 0.36
CA SER A 16 4.35 -2.64 -0.41
C SER A 16 3.12 -2.64 0.50
N LEU A 17 2.24 -1.68 0.27
CA LEU A 17 1.08 -1.41 1.13
C LEU A 17 -0.20 -1.56 0.34
N THR A 18 -1.21 -2.16 0.96
CA THR A 18 -2.60 -2.15 0.48
C THR A 18 -3.50 -1.56 1.55
N PHE A 19 -4.43 -0.69 1.15
CA PHE A 19 -5.47 -0.18 2.04
C PHE A 19 -6.84 -0.40 1.43
N ALA A 20 -7.84 -0.63 2.29
CA ALA A 20 -9.23 -0.74 1.88
C ALA A 20 -10.13 -0.02 2.88
N ARG A 21 -11.03 0.80 2.37
CA ARG A 21 -11.92 1.61 3.19
C ARG A 21 -13.06 0.76 3.74
N ASP A 22 -13.47 1.05 4.96
CA ASP A 22 -14.62 0.45 5.65
C ASP A 22 -14.58 -1.09 5.76
N LEU A 23 -13.39 -1.68 5.62
CA LEU A 23 -13.14 -3.10 5.90
C LEU A 23 -12.47 -3.28 7.25
N THR A 24 -12.57 -4.47 7.82
CA THR A 24 -11.68 -4.96 8.87
C THR A 24 -10.34 -5.43 8.30
N ALA A 25 -9.30 -5.50 9.14
CA ALA A 25 -8.01 -6.08 8.75
C ALA A 25 -8.16 -7.51 8.25
N ARG A 26 -9.04 -8.31 8.88
CA ARG A 26 -9.33 -9.69 8.47
C ARG A 26 -9.97 -9.75 7.08
N GLU A 27 -11.01 -8.96 6.84
CA GLU A 27 -11.65 -8.91 5.51
C GLU A 27 -10.68 -8.46 4.42
N LEU A 28 -9.77 -7.52 4.72
CA LEU A 28 -8.71 -7.14 3.80
C LEU A 28 -7.78 -8.34 3.49
N LEU A 29 -7.30 -9.05 4.52
CA LEU A 29 -6.46 -10.23 4.32
C LEU A 29 -7.17 -11.32 3.51
N ASP A 30 -8.44 -11.58 3.79
CA ASP A 30 -9.24 -12.56 3.05
C ASP A 30 -9.35 -12.16 1.56
N ARG A 31 -9.59 -10.87 1.27
CA ARG A 31 -9.63 -10.36 -0.11
C ARG A 31 -8.26 -10.38 -0.81
N MET A 32 -7.18 -10.26 -0.06
CA MET A 32 -5.81 -10.42 -0.57
C MET A 32 -5.42 -11.89 -0.79
N GLY A 33 -6.27 -12.84 -0.38
CA GLY A 33 -6.01 -14.28 -0.51
C GLY A 33 -5.06 -14.79 0.56
N ALA A 34 -5.17 -14.29 1.80
CA ALA A 34 -4.48 -14.86 2.94
C ALA A 34 -4.86 -16.34 3.14
N ILE A 35 -3.88 -17.16 3.47
CA ILE A 35 -4.08 -18.58 3.78
C ILE A 35 -4.74 -18.66 5.16
N PRO A 36 -5.99 -19.15 5.29
CA PRO A 36 -6.75 -19.03 6.54
C PRO A 36 -6.04 -19.64 7.76
N ALA A 37 -5.32 -20.75 7.57
CA ALA A 37 -4.58 -21.44 8.62
C ALA A 37 -3.36 -20.64 9.16
N THR A 38 -2.92 -19.60 8.45
CA THR A 38 -1.77 -18.78 8.85
C THR A 38 -2.17 -17.46 9.52
N VAL A 39 -3.45 -17.12 9.46
CA VAL A 39 -3.97 -15.85 9.97
C VAL A 39 -4.02 -15.89 11.50
N ALA A 40 -3.15 -15.12 12.15
CA ALA A 40 -3.11 -15.01 13.60
C ALA A 40 -2.73 -13.58 14.03
N VAL A 41 -3.17 -13.18 15.22
CA VAL A 41 -2.60 -12.00 15.89
C VAL A 41 -1.33 -12.47 16.58
N ARG A 42 -0.21 -11.82 16.30
CA ARG A 42 1.11 -12.19 16.84
C ARG A 42 1.69 -11.03 17.63
N SER A 43 2.32 -11.32 18.76
CA SER A 43 3.22 -10.35 19.39
C SER A 43 4.43 -10.11 18.47
N ARG A 44 5.25 -9.11 18.79
CA ARG A 44 6.47 -8.87 18.01
C ARG A 44 7.43 -10.07 18.08
N GLU A 45 7.56 -10.68 19.25
CA GLU A 45 8.39 -11.86 19.48
C GLU A 45 7.89 -13.05 18.67
N ASP A 46 6.59 -13.38 18.75
CA ASP A 46 6.01 -14.48 17.96
C ASP A 46 6.10 -14.23 16.45
N PHE A 47 5.96 -12.98 16.01
CA PHE A 47 6.08 -12.61 14.59
C PHE A 47 7.51 -12.82 14.09
N ASP A 48 8.51 -12.39 14.86
CA ASP A 48 9.91 -12.58 14.52
C ASP A 48 10.33 -14.06 14.60
N GLU A 49 9.78 -14.83 15.54
CA GLU A 49 9.98 -16.30 15.61
C GLU A 49 9.38 -17.02 14.40
N ASP A 50 8.13 -16.71 14.04
CA ASP A 50 7.44 -17.39 12.93
C ASP A 50 7.98 -17.00 11.55
N PHE A 51 8.40 -15.74 11.37
CA PHE A 51 8.64 -15.17 10.05
C PHE A 51 9.98 -14.44 9.88
N GLY A 52 10.73 -14.16 10.95
CA GLY A 52 11.93 -13.31 10.90
C GLY A 52 12.94 -13.72 9.83
N ASP A 53 13.15 -15.03 9.67
CA ASP A 53 14.08 -15.60 8.69
C ASP A 53 13.62 -15.45 7.22
N VAL A 54 12.35 -15.11 6.98
CA VAL A 54 11.75 -15.06 5.65
C VAL A 54 11.20 -13.68 5.27
N LEU A 55 11.26 -12.67 6.15
CA LEU A 55 10.68 -11.34 5.89
C LEU A 55 11.27 -10.62 4.67
N TYR A 56 12.49 -10.98 4.27
CA TYR A 56 13.17 -10.40 3.11
C TYR A 56 13.12 -11.29 1.86
N ASN A 57 12.48 -12.45 1.96
CA ASN A 57 12.32 -13.37 0.83
C ASN A 57 11.08 -12.96 0.02
N SER A 58 11.28 -12.60 -1.25
CA SER A 58 10.21 -12.09 -2.11
C SER A 58 9.08 -13.09 -2.38
N ASP A 59 9.34 -14.38 -2.17
CA ASP A 59 8.41 -15.49 -2.34
C ASP A 59 7.77 -15.98 -1.03
N ALA A 60 8.07 -15.35 0.11
CA ALA A 60 7.48 -15.72 1.40
C ALA A 60 6.05 -15.20 1.58
N TYR A 61 5.70 -14.09 0.90
CA TYR A 61 4.39 -13.43 0.91
C TYR A 61 3.80 -13.26 2.31
N VAL A 62 4.64 -12.85 3.27
CA VAL A 62 4.21 -12.55 4.64
C VAL A 62 3.62 -11.15 4.67
N VAL A 63 2.52 -10.98 5.42
CA VAL A 63 1.85 -9.68 5.54
C VAL A 63 1.42 -9.43 6.97
N SER A 64 1.55 -8.17 7.41
CA SER A 64 0.92 -7.64 8.62
C SER A 64 -0.27 -6.77 8.23
N ALA A 65 -1.33 -6.74 9.03
CA ALA A 65 -2.52 -5.95 8.79
C ALA A 65 -3.12 -5.38 10.07
N GLY A 66 -3.82 -4.26 9.91
CA GLY A 66 -4.45 -3.55 11.01
C GLY A 66 -5.46 -2.52 10.52
N LYS A 67 -5.73 -1.52 11.37
CA LYS A 67 -6.63 -0.42 11.04
C LYS A 67 -6.01 0.94 11.33
N TYR A 68 -6.40 1.92 10.54
CA TYR A 68 -6.17 3.33 10.78
C TYR A 68 -7.39 4.13 10.33
N GLY A 69 -8.12 4.70 11.28
CA GLY A 69 -9.38 5.39 10.98
C GLY A 69 -10.35 4.46 10.23
N PRO A 70 -10.94 4.90 9.10
CA PRO A 70 -11.85 4.08 8.30
C PRO A 70 -11.11 3.06 7.40
N TRP A 71 -9.78 3.08 7.34
CA TRP A 71 -9.02 2.22 6.43
C TRP A 71 -8.46 1.00 7.17
N ALA A 72 -8.72 -0.19 6.64
CA ALA A 72 -7.85 -1.33 6.89
C ALA A 72 -6.55 -1.15 6.09
N TRP A 73 -5.43 -1.58 6.66
CA TRP A 73 -4.13 -1.55 6.00
C TRP A 73 -3.50 -2.94 6.03
N ALA A 74 -2.70 -3.24 5.03
CA ALA A 74 -1.84 -4.41 4.95
C ALA A 74 -0.45 -3.99 4.45
N TRP A 75 0.58 -4.49 5.11
CA TRP A 75 1.99 -4.33 4.75
C TRP A 75 2.52 -5.70 4.31
N GLU A 76 3.00 -5.79 3.08
CA GLU A 76 3.71 -6.97 2.57
C GLU A 76 5.20 -6.91 2.91
N HIS A 77 5.71 -7.95 3.56
CA HIS A 77 7.11 -8.10 3.93
C HIS A 77 7.83 -8.88 2.83
N GLY A 78 8.77 -8.22 2.14
CA GLY A 78 9.58 -8.84 1.10
C GLY A 78 8.91 -8.94 -0.28
N SER A 79 7.57 -8.94 -0.36
CA SER A 79 6.83 -9.06 -1.63
C SER A 79 6.26 -7.73 -2.16
N TRP A 80 5.75 -7.75 -3.39
CA TRP A 80 5.11 -6.61 -4.07
C TRP A 80 3.86 -7.05 -4.83
N ARG A 81 3.11 -8.01 -4.27
CA ARG A 81 1.93 -8.59 -4.90
C ARG A 81 0.85 -7.53 -5.15
N CYS A 82 0.77 -6.50 -4.31
CA CYS A 82 -0.12 -5.36 -4.50
C CYS A 82 0.00 -4.63 -5.84
N VAL A 83 1.13 -4.78 -6.54
CA VAL A 83 1.34 -4.22 -7.88
C VAL A 83 1.74 -5.25 -8.94
N GLU A 84 2.21 -6.43 -8.55
CA GLU A 84 2.45 -7.55 -9.49
C GLU A 84 1.13 -8.15 -10.00
N ASP A 85 0.19 -8.38 -9.09
CA ASP A 85 -1.17 -8.78 -9.44
C ASP A 85 -1.97 -7.52 -9.77
N GLY A 86 -1.99 -7.17 -11.06
CA GLY A 86 -2.69 -5.99 -11.56
C GLY A 86 -4.21 -5.97 -11.30
N GLN A 87 -4.78 -7.05 -10.75
CA GLN A 87 -6.18 -7.12 -10.36
C GLN A 87 -6.39 -7.05 -8.83
N LEU A 88 -5.33 -7.14 -8.01
CA LEU A 88 -5.48 -7.22 -6.55
C LEU A 88 -6.19 -5.99 -5.98
N VAL A 89 -5.74 -4.79 -6.32
CA VAL A 89 -6.34 -3.54 -5.82
C VAL A 89 -7.81 -3.43 -6.23
N SER A 90 -8.14 -3.82 -7.46
CA SER A 90 -9.52 -3.89 -7.96
C SER A 90 -10.34 -4.93 -7.17
N ALA A 91 -9.82 -6.14 -6.97
CA ALA A 91 -10.50 -7.18 -6.21
C ALA A 91 -10.79 -6.74 -4.76
N VAL A 92 -9.78 -6.16 -4.10
CA VAL A 92 -9.88 -5.62 -2.74
C VAL A 92 -10.92 -4.50 -2.65
N SER A 93 -11.06 -3.67 -3.70
CA SER A 93 -12.04 -2.57 -3.75
C SER A 93 -13.51 -3.01 -3.92
N THR A 94 -13.85 -4.29 -3.92
CA THR A 94 -15.26 -4.74 -4.09
C THR A 94 -16.20 -4.07 -3.06
N GLY A 95 -17.16 -3.26 -3.53
CA GLY A 95 -18.10 -2.51 -2.69
C GLY A 95 -17.47 -1.39 -1.84
N THR A 96 -16.24 -0.96 -2.13
CA THR A 96 -15.53 0.10 -1.38
C THR A 96 -14.43 0.78 -2.21
N ALA A 97 -13.62 1.64 -1.61
CA ALA A 97 -12.38 2.14 -2.18
C ALA A 97 -11.19 1.34 -1.66
N ALA A 98 -10.21 1.07 -2.52
CA ALA A 98 -8.93 0.49 -2.14
C ALA A 98 -7.78 1.22 -2.84
N LEU A 99 -6.60 1.19 -2.23
CA LEU A 99 -5.39 1.73 -2.84
C LEU A 99 -4.19 0.84 -2.54
N ALA A 100 -3.23 0.85 -3.45
CA ALA A 100 -1.95 0.19 -3.29
C ALA A 100 -0.82 1.18 -3.49
N LEU A 101 0.25 1.01 -2.72
CA LEU A 101 1.48 1.75 -2.83
C LEU A 101 2.64 0.76 -2.82
N HIS A 102 3.45 0.81 -3.88
CA HIS A 102 4.71 0.09 -3.92
C HIS A 102 5.86 1.09 -4.07
N ALA A 103 6.93 0.94 -3.30
CA ALA A 103 8.17 1.69 -3.45
C ALA A 103 9.39 0.79 -3.24
N ASN A 104 10.22 0.72 -4.26
CA ASN A 104 11.57 0.14 -4.27
C ASN A 104 12.38 0.98 -5.25
N GLU A 105 13.07 2.01 -4.74
CA GLU A 105 13.62 3.09 -5.57
C GLU A 105 14.53 2.56 -6.69
N PRO A 106 14.37 3.07 -7.94
CA PRO A 106 13.58 4.24 -8.35
C PRO A 106 12.10 3.96 -8.66
N ARG A 107 11.62 2.72 -8.47
CA ARG A 107 10.24 2.31 -8.75
C ARG A 107 9.31 2.74 -7.62
N VAL A 108 8.33 3.58 -7.93
CA VAL A 108 7.25 4.00 -7.02
C VAL A 108 5.94 3.97 -7.79
N GLU A 109 4.97 3.22 -7.29
CA GLU A 109 3.69 2.98 -7.95
C GLU A 109 2.54 3.24 -6.97
N PHE A 110 1.52 3.93 -7.46
CA PHE A 110 0.29 4.19 -6.72
C PHE A 110 -0.89 3.76 -7.58
N LEU A 111 -1.75 2.91 -7.01
CA LEU A 111 -2.98 2.47 -7.64
C LEU A 111 -4.16 2.81 -6.73
N TYR A 112 -5.26 3.27 -7.31
CA TYR A 112 -6.49 3.56 -6.60
C TYR A 112 -7.67 2.99 -7.37
N ALA A 113 -8.50 2.21 -6.69
CA ALA A 113 -9.66 1.55 -7.25
C ALA A 113 -10.91 1.78 -6.41
N GLU A 114 -12.06 1.84 -7.07
CA GLU A 114 -13.38 1.94 -6.46
C GLU A 114 -14.28 0.87 -7.07
N ASP A 115 -14.93 0.07 -6.24
CA ASP A 115 -15.89 -0.96 -6.64
C ASP A 115 -15.43 -1.82 -7.85
N ARG A 116 -14.23 -2.39 -7.72
CA ARG A 116 -13.57 -3.25 -8.73
C ARG A 116 -13.09 -2.54 -9.99
N ARG A 117 -13.16 -1.21 -10.04
CA ARG A 117 -12.69 -0.41 -11.17
C ARG A 117 -11.44 0.34 -10.79
N LEU A 118 -10.37 0.15 -11.57
CA LEU A 118 -9.17 0.95 -11.41
C LEU A 118 -9.48 2.38 -11.86
N ILE A 119 -9.45 3.33 -10.93
CA ILE A 119 -9.77 4.73 -11.20
C ILE A 119 -8.51 5.46 -11.64
N SER A 120 -7.42 5.33 -10.90
CA SER A 120 -6.16 6.02 -11.19
C SER A 120 -4.96 5.15 -10.83
N GLY A 121 -4.08 4.93 -11.80
CA GLY A 121 -2.78 4.29 -11.62
C GLY A 121 -1.64 5.18 -12.11
N MET A 122 -0.61 5.34 -11.28
CA MET A 122 0.55 6.19 -11.52
C MET A 122 1.85 5.42 -11.26
N PHE A 123 2.82 5.54 -12.17
CA PHE A 123 4.06 4.75 -12.15
C PHE A 123 5.27 5.66 -12.37
N SER A 124 6.17 5.75 -11.40
CA SER A 124 7.35 6.63 -11.48
C SER A 124 8.23 6.36 -12.70
N LEU A 125 8.36 5.10 -13.11
CA LEU A 125 9.18 4.69 -14.24
C LEU A 125 8.58 5.08 -15.60
N ARG A 126 7.30 5.43 -15.66
CA ARG A 126 6.62 5.82 -16.91
C ARG A 126 6.48 7.32 -17.10
N SER A 127 6.70 8.12 -16.04
CA SER A 127 6.32 9.54 -15.89
C SER A 127 5.00 9.74 -15.14
N LEU A 128 4.93 10.80 -14.32
CA LEU A 128 3.72 11.29 -13.67
C LEU A 128 2.86 12.14 -14.61
N ARG A 129 3.26 12.37 -15.86
CA ARG A 129 2.45 13.11 -16.85
C ARG A 129 1.10 12.44 -17.06
N PRO A 130 0.02 13.21 -17.29
CA PRO A 130 -1.33 12.65 -17.47
C PRO A 130 -1.43 11.55 -18.53
N ALA A 131 -0.67 11.64 -19.63
CA ALA A 131 -0.69 10.67 -20.73
C ALA A 131 -0.14 9.27 -20.38
N ASN A 132 0.59 9.13 -19.27
CA ASN A 132 1.24 7.86 -18.87
C ASN A 132 0.52 7.13 -17.73
N ARG A 133 -0.62 7.66 -17.33
CA ARG A 133 -1.45 7.12 -16.25
C ARG A 133 -2.56 6.23 -16.81
N ILE A 134 -3.09 5.36 -15.98
CA ILE A 134 -4.12 4.39 -16.35
C ILE A 134 -5.34 4.48 -15.42
N GLY A 135 -6.43 3.86 -15.83
CA GLY A 135 -7.68 3.80 -15.08
C GLY A 135 -8.80 4.59 -15.74
N ASP A 136 -9.98 4.52 -15.14
CA ASP A 136 -11.21 5.13 -15.65
C ASP A 136 -11.27 6.67 -15.46
N ASP A 137 -10.56 7.19 -14.45
CA ASP A 137 -10.34 8.62 -14.23
C ASP A 137 -8.88 8.86 -13.79
N PRO A 138 -7.92 8.77 -14.72
CA PRO A 138 -6.49 8.82 -14.40
C PRO A 138 -6.01 10.19 -13.89
N GLN A 139 -6.86 11.22 -13.97
CA GLN A 139 -6.60 12.56 -13.45
C GLN A 139 -7.31 12.83 -12.12
N ARG A 140 -7.95 11.82 -11.51
CA ARG A 140 -8.74 11.95 -10.28
C ARG A 140 -8.05 12.75 -9.15
N PHE A 141 -6.72 12.60 -9.03
CA PHE A 141 -5.90 13.20 -7.97
C PHE A 141 -5.06 14.40 -8.42
N ASP A 142 -5.29 14.92 -9.63
CA ASP A 142 -4.56 16.07 -10.16
C ASP A 142 -4.60 17.30 -9.24
N PRO A 143 -5.77 17.71 -8.70
CA PRO A 143 -5.85 18.84 -7.78
C PRO A 143 -4.98 18.63 -6.53
N GLU A 144 -5.02 17.45 -5.94
CA GLU A 144 -4.28 17.07 -4.73
C GLU A 144 -2.77 17.06 -5.00
N LEU A 145 -2.33 16.45 -6.11
CA LEU A 145 -0.92 16.41 -6.49
C LEU A 145 -0.35 17.82 -6.74
N ARG A 146 -1.11 18.69 -7.40
CA ARG A 146 -0.70 20.10 -7.61
C ARG A 146 -0.66 20.88 -6.29
N ALA A 147 -1.62 20.65 -5.39
CA ALA A 147 -1.63 21.27 -4.07
C ALA A 147 -0.41 20.86 -3.22
N LEU A 148 0.15 19.67 -3.48
CA LEU A 148 1.38 19.17 -2.86
C LEU A 148 2.67 19.65 -3.55
N GLY A 149 2.55 20.48 -4.60
CA GLY A 149 3.68 21.11 -5.28
C GLY A 149 4.19 20.36 -6.51
N ALA A 150 3.49 19.33 -6.99
CA ALA A 150 3.87 18.65 -8.23
C ALA A 150 3.51 19.49 -9.48
N HIS A 151 4.43 19.52 -10.45
CA HIS A 151 4.18 20.09 -11.78
C HIS A 151 4.05 18.97 -12.82
N LEU A 152 2.82 18.43 -12.93
CA LEU A 152 2.51 17.23 -13.71
C LEU A 152 2.89 17.32 -15.20
N ASP A 153 2.74 18.49 -15.82
CA ASP A 153 3.11 18.70 -17.24
C ASP A 153 4.63 18.68 -17.47
N ARG A 154 5.40 18.98 -16.41
CA ARG A 154 6.87 18.96 -16.42
C ARG A 154 7.44 17.65 -15.94
N ASP A 155 6.59 16.71 -15.52
CA ASP A 155 7.00 15.48 -14.84
C ASP A 155 7.83 15.71 -13.58
N ASP A 156 7.49 16.77 -12.85
CA ASP A 156 8.19 17.16 -11.63
C ASP A 156 7.32 16.79 -10.42
N PRO A 157 7.73 15.82 -9.57
CA PRO A 157 7.00 15.44 -8.37
C PRO A 157 7.05 16.52 -7.27
N GLY A 158 7.84 17.58 -7.46
CA GLY A 158 8.02 18.64 -6.49
C GLY A 158 8.97 18.25 -5.34
N PRO A 159 9.01 19.05 -4.26
CA PRO A 159 10.03 18.95 -3.22
C PRO A 159 9.98 17.65 -2.39
N LEU A 160 8.86 16.93 -2.44
CA LEU A 160 8.68 15.67 -1.70
C LEU A 160 9.25 14.45 -2.43
N GLY A 161 9.54 14.58 -3.74
CA GLY A 161 9.78 13.43 -4.61
C GLY A 161 8.53 12.53 -4.74
N THR A 162 8.57 11.55 -5.64
CA THR A 162 7.39 10.72 -5.95
C THR A 162 6.88 9.92 -4.76
N ARG A 163 7.79 9.34 -3.96
CA ARG A 163 7.44 8.57 -2.75
C ARG A 163 6.75 9.45 -1.71
N GLY A 164 7.34 10.60 -1.38
CA GLY A 164 6.78 11.53 -0.39
C GLY A 164 5.45 12.14 -0.85
N LEU A 165 5.31 12.39 -2.15
CA LEU A 165 4.08 12.86 -2.79
C LEU A 165 2.93 11.85 -2.60
N PHE A 166 3.16 10.57 -2.87
CA PHE A 166 2.14 9.54 -2.68
C PHE A 166 1.84 9.26 -1.20
N PHE A 167 2.82 9.36 -0.31
CA PHE A 167 2.54 9.31 1.14
C PHE A 167 1.55 10.41 1.55
N ARG A 168 1.77 11.66 1.10
CA ARG A 168 0.87 12.77 1.40
C ARG A 168 -0.52 12.60 0.79
N LEU A 169 -0.58 12.03 -0.42
CA LEU A 169 -1.86 11.71 -1.06
C LEU A 169 -2.65 10.70 -0.22
N ILE A 170 -2.01 9.61 0.23
CA ILE A 170 -2.62 8.58 1.07
C ILE A 170 -3.08 9.15 2.41
N GLU A 171 -2.25 9.99 3.04
CA GLU A 171 -2.62 10.70 4.27
C GLU A 171 -3.82 11.65 4.06
N GLY A 172 -3.88 12.32 2.90
CA GLY A 172 -5.02 13.17 2.52
C GLY A 172 -6.33 12.40 2.34
N LEU A 173 -6.25 11.11 2.00
CA LEU A 173 -7.39 10.19 1.97
C LEU A 173 -7.77 9.66 3.37
N GLY A 174 -7.00 10.01 4.40
CA GLY A 174 -7.19 9.56 5.77
C GLY A 174 -6.65 8.16 6.07
N ALA A 175 -5.87 7.57 5.16
CA ALA A 175 -5.23 6.28 5.34
C ALA A 175 -3.85 6.41 6.03
N GLY A 176 -3.41 5.35 6.68
CA GLY A 176 -2.19 5.36 7.48
C GLY A 176 -1.89 4.03 8.15
N ILE A 177 -0.72 3.95 8.80
CA ILE A 177 -0.28 2.80 9.58
C ILE A 177 0.31 3.34 10.89
N PRO A 178 -0.26 3.01 12.06
CA PRO A 178 0.37 3.35 13.33
C PRO A 178 1.76 2.71 13.41
N HIS A 179 2.78 3.50 13.77
CA HIS A 179 4.15 2.97 13.92
C HIS A 179 4.23 1.88 15.00
N ALA A 180 3.40 1.99 16.05
CA ALA A 180 3.32 1.02 17.13
C ALA A 180 2.93 -0.38 16.62
N ASP A 181 1.99 -0.48 15.67
CA ASP A 181 1.54 -1.76 15.09
C ASP A 181 2.66 -2.57 14.42
N LEU A 182 3.77 -1.93 14.02
CA LEU A 182 4.89 -2.61 13.37
C LEU A 182 6.06 -2.89 14.31
N VAL A 183 6.10 -2.23 15.47
CA VAL A 183 7.28 -2.22 16.35
C VAL A 183 6.97 -2.79 17.72
N THR A 184 5.80 -2.50 18.28
CA THR A 184 5.46 -2.83 19.67
C THR A 184 4.19 -3.65 19.82
N ASP A 185 3.15 -3.29 19.08
CA ASP A 185 1.81 -3.81 19.36
C ASP A 185 1.59 -5.14 18.62
N PRO A 186 0.83 -6.08 19.23
CA PRO A 186 0.46 -7.30 18.52
C PRO A 186 -0.30 -6.99 17.23
N VAL A 187 0.06 -7.65 16.14
CA VAL A 187 -0.46 -7.34 14.80
C VAL A 187 -1.07 -8.58 14.15
N LEU A 188 -2.17 -8.38 13.44
CA LEU A 188 -2.74 -9.45 12.61
C LEU A 188 -1.75 -9.74 11.48
N SER A 189 -1.42 -11.00 11.25
CA SER A 189 -0.47 -11.40 10.22
C SER A 189 -0.84 -12.73 9.59
N ALA A 190 -0.42 -12.92 8.34
CA ALA A 190 -0.70 -14.11 7.55
C ALA A 190 0.33 -14.29 6.44
N ARG A 191 0.29 -15.46 5.79
CA ARG A 191 0.88 -15.66 4.46
C ARG A 191 -0.20 -15.54 3.39
N LEU A 192 0.14 -14.96 2.25
CA LEU A 192 -0.74 -14.97 1.07
C LEU A 192 -0.53 -16.23 0.24
N LEU A 193 -1.57 -16.64 -0.48
CA LEU A 193 -1.46 -17.65 -1.52
C LEU A 193 -0.53 -17.16 -2.64
N VAL A 194 0.40 -18.04 -3.04
CA VAL A 194 1.21 -17.85 -4.25
C VAL A 194 0.32 -18.17 -5.44
N LEU A 195 0.05 -17.16 -6.29
CA LEU A 195 -0.56 -17.42 -7.59
C LEU A 195 0.51 -18.06 -8.49
N ARG A 196 0.23 -19.25 -9.01
CA ARG A 196 1.06 -19.92 -10.02
C ARG A 196 0.66 -19.49 -11.41
#